data_AF-A0A1B6ETF7-F1
#
_entry.id   AF-A0A1B6ETF7-F1
#
_cell.length_a   1.000
_cell.length_b   1.000
_cell.length_c   1.000
_cell.angle_alpha   90.00
_cell.angle_beta   90.00
_cell.angle_gamma   90.00
#
_symmetry.space_group_name_H-M   'P 1'
#
loop_
_entity.id
_entity.type
_entity.pdbx_description
1 polymer ?
#
loop_
_entity_poly.entity_id
_entity_poly.type
_entity_poly.pdbx_seq_one_letter_code
_entity_poly.pdbx_strand_id
1 'polypeptide(L)'
;FGSYDAHVPLQKNTMKQYWSTDPLLQTPIFSTLFSQDRFLILRMLHLDDNSLSEGGDKLYKIRTVIETIRRKCSSNFSPEKSLVIDESLILWKGRLEFKQYIPSKRKRFGIKSFVLCDSNSGIVLDFLV
;
A
#
# COMPACT_ATOMS: atom_id res chain seq x y z
N PHE A 1 19.51 4.75 27.48
CA PHE A 1 18.75 3.60 27.99
C PHE A 1 17.27 3.83 27.71
N GLY A 2 16.64 2.96 26.92
CA GLY A 2 15.24 3.08 26.44
C GLY A 2 15.18 3.17 24.91
N SER A 3 15.50 2.10 24.16
CA SER A 3 14.57 1.03 23.77
C SER A 3 13.33 1.56 23.03
N TYR A 4 13.48 1.87 21.74
CA TYR A 4 12.51 1.49 20.70
C TYR A 4 13.31 1.25 19.43
N ASP A 5 13.54 -0.02 19.12
CA ASP A 5 13.91 -0.49 17.78
C ASP A 5 12.77 -0.12 16.82
N ALA A 6 12.74 1.14 16.40
CA ALA A 6 12.20 1.45 15.10
C ALA A 6 13.20 0.84 14.11
N HIS A 7 12.90 -0.34 13.57
CA HIS A 7 13.53 -0.80 12.34
C HIS A 7 13.33 0.30 11.30
N VAL A 8 14.30 1.21 11.18
CA VAL A 8 14.33 2.19 10.12
C VAL A 8 14.36 1.37 8.84
N PRO A 9 13.35 1.48 7.95
CA PRO A 9 13.39 0.78 6.68
C PRO A 9 14.70 1.13 6.00
N LEU A 10 15.46 0.12 5.56
CA LEU A 10 16.67 0.31 4.77
C LEU A 10 16.28 1.08 3.50
N GLN A 11 16.38 2.41 3.57
CA GLN A 11 16.00 3.32 2.50
C GLN A 11 17.26 3.69 1.75
N LYS A 12 17.41 3.16 0.54
CA LYS A 12 18.49 3.56 -0.37
C LYS A 12 18.02 4.73 -1.22
N ASN A 13 18.94 5.58 -1.63
CA ASN A 13 18.63 6.76 -2.45
C ASN A 13 18.13 6.37 -3.85
N THR A 14 18.60 5.24 -4.37
CA THR A 14 18.17 4.73 -5.68
C THR A 14 17.85 3.24 -5.62
N MET A 15 17.01 2.80 -6.56
CA MET A 15 16.65 1.38 -6.68
C MET A 15 17.86 0.49 -6.93
N LYS A 16 18.87 0.99 -7.67
CA LYS A 16 20.06 0.20 -8.01
C LYS A 16 20.90 -0.16 -6.79
N GLN A 17 20.93 0.71 -5.77
CA GLN A 17 21.72 0.51 -4.57
C GLN A 17 21.26 -0.68 -3.72
N TYR A 18 20.03 -1.15 -3.88
CA TYR A 18 19.55 -2.35 -3.22
C TYR A 18 20.31 -3.62 -3.68
N TRP A 19 20.87 -3.62 -4.88
CA TRP A 19 21.72 -4.70 -5.43
C TRP A 19 23.20 -4.30 -5.52
N SER A 20 23.63 -3.26 -4.79
CA SER A 20 25.03 -2.86 -4.80
C SER A 20 25.93 -3.94 -4.18
N THR A 21 27.08 -4.18 -4.80
CA THR A 21 28.16 -5.00 -4.24
C THR A 21 29.19 -4.17 -3.48
N ASP A 22 29.04 -2.83 -3.44
CA ASP A 22 29.87 -1.94 -2.62
C ASP A 22 29.70 -2.30 -1.13
N PRO A 23 30.77 -2.66 -0.40
CA PRO A 23 30.70 -3.02 1.02
C PRO A 23 29.98 -2.00 1.91
N LEU A 24 30.01 -0.71 1.57
CA LEU A 24 29.32 0.35 2.34
C LEU A 24 27.81 0.39 2.09
N LEU A 25 27.37 -0.13 0.94
CA LEU A 25 25.98 -0.07 0.49
C LEU A 25 25.33 -1.44 0.40
N GLN A 26 26.08 -2.53 0.50
CA GLN A 26 25.60 -3.88 0.30
C GLN A 26 24.51 -4.20 1.31
N THR A 27 23.46 -4.86 0.83
CA THR A 27 22.37 -5.34 1.69
C THR A 27 21.99 -6.73 1.19
N PRO A 28 22.69 -7.79 1.67
CA PRO A 28 22.73 -9.10 1.01
C PRO A 28 21.36 -9.71 0.71
N ILE A 29 20.37 -9.47 1.57
CA ILE A 29 19.01 -10.02 1.44
C ILE A 29 18.34 -9.73 0.09
N PHE A 30 18.61 -8.58 -0.53
CA PHE A 30 17.99 -8.25 -1.82
C PHE A 30 18.57 -9.11 -2.94
N SER A 31 19.89 -9.22 -3.02
CA SER A 31 20.58 -10.05 -4.02
C SER A 31 20.36 -11.55 -3.81
N THR A 32 20.15 -12.00 -2.57
CA THR A 32 19.93 -13.43 -2.28
C THR A 32 18.50 -13.88 -2.58
N LEU A 33 17.50 -13.01 -2.42
CA LEU A 33 16.10 -13.35 -2.70
C LEU A 33 15.79 -13.39 -4.20
N PHE A 34 16.22 -12.38 -4.96
CA PHE A 34 16.06 -12.34 -6.42
C PHE A 34 16.98 -11.30 -7.07
N SER A 35 17.29 -11.49 -8.36
CA SER A 35 18.06 -10.51 -9.13
C SER A 35 17.30 -9.19 -9.32
N GLN A 36 18.05 -8.12 -9.59
CA GLN A 36 17.46 -6.83 -9.95
C GLN A 36 16.53 -6.95 -11.15
N ASP A 37 16.90 -7.71 -12.17
CA ASP A 37 16.07 -7.91 -13.36
C ASP A 37 14.74 -8.59 -13.01
N ARG A 38 14.77 -9.59 -12.13
CA ARG A 38 13.55 -10.26 -11.66
C ARG A 38 12.67 -9.32 -10.85
N PHE A 39 13.25 -8.39 -10.07
CA PHE A 39 12.47 -7.34 -9.41
C PHE A 39 11.83 -6.38 -10.41
N LEU A 40 12.54 -6.00 -11.48
CA LEU A 40 12.02 -5.07 -12.49
C LEU A 40 10.81 -5.63 -13.25
N ILE A 41 10.68 -6.95 -13.36
CA ILE A 41 9.48 -7.61 -13.91
C ILE A 41 8.21 -7.22 -13.14
N LEU A 42 8.30 -6.90 -11.84
CA LEU A 42 7.13 -6.44 -11.06
C LEU A 42 6.51 -5.15 -11.60
N ARG A 43 7.24 -4.38 -12.42
CA ARG A 43 6.67 -3.22 -13.13
C ARG A 43 5.59 -3.59 -14.14
N MET A 44 5.55 -4.85 -14.56
CA MET A 44 4.56 -5.40 -15.49
C MET A 44 3.42 -6.11 -14.75
N LEU A 45 3.34 -6.01 -13.42
CA LEU A 45 2.24 -6.57 -12.67
C LEU A 45 0.92 -5.94 -13.13
N HIS A 46 0.00 -6.80 -13.57
CA HIS A 46 -1.30 -6.43 -14.09
C HIS A 46 -2.34 -7.33 -13.41
N LEU A 47 -3.42 -6.73 -12.90
CA LEU A 47 -4.34 -7.36 -11.96
C LEU A 47 -5.74 -7.56 -12.52
N ASP A 48 -6.03 -7.01 -13.70
CA ASP A 48 -7.38 -6.99 -14.28
C ASP A 48 -7.30 -6.83 -15.80
N ASP A 49 -8.18 -7.47 -16.58
CA ASP A 49 -8.11 -7.42 -18.04
C ASP A 49 -8.54 -6.04 -18.59
N ASN A 50 -7.66 -5.39 -19.35
CA ASN A 50 -7.95 -4.09 -19.94
C ASN A 50 -9.09 -4.15 -20.99
N SER A 51 -9.41 -5.32 -21.54
CA SER A 51 -10.52 -5.50 -22.48
C SER A 51 -11.90 -5.29 -21.82
N LEU A 52 -11.97 -5.41 -20.50
CA LEU A 52 -13.20 -5.31 -19.70
C LEU A 52 -13.43 -3.90 -19.13
N SER A 53 -12.72 -2.89 -19.62
CA SER A 53 -12.87 -1.53 -19.12
C SER A 53 -14.20 -0.90 -19.56
N GLU A 54 -15.15 -0.78 -18.64
CA GLU A 54 -16.47 -0.19 -18.89
C GLU A 54 -16.51 1.34 -18.75
N GLY A 55 -15.36 2.00 -18.56
CA GLY A 55 -15.23 3.47 -18.55
C GLY A 55 -15.84 4.21 -17.35
N GLY A 56 -16.57 3.54 -16.46
CA GLY A 56 -17.19 4.15 -15.28
C GLY A 56 -16.37 4.02 -13.99
N ASP A 57 -15.72 2.89 -13.77
CA ASP A 57 -14.97 2.62 -12.54
C ASP A 57 -13.49 2.98 -12.67
N LYS A 58 -13.07 4.07 -12.02
CA LYS A 58 -11.66 4.50 -12.01
C LYS A 58 -10.71 3.53 -11.29
N LEU A 59 -11.25 2.62 -10.47
CA LEU A 59 -10.50 1.61 -9.74
C LEU A 59 -10.51 0.24 -10.42
N TYR A 60 -11.08 0.10 -11.63
CA TYR A 60 -11.30 -1.19 -12.28
C TYR A 60 -10.05 -2.09 -12.29
N LYS A 61 -8.88 -1.51 -12.57
CA LYS A 61 -7.58 -2.22 -12.60
C LYS A 61 -7.19 -2.93 -11.31
N ILE A 62 -7.77 -2.56 -10.19
CA ILE A 62 -7.50 -3.14 -8.87
C ILE A 62 -8.78 -3.57 -8.16
N ARG A 63 -9.94 -3.49 -8.81
CA ARG A 63 -11.26 -3.73 -8.21
C ARG A 63 -11.34 -5.14 -7.63
N THR A 64 -10.94 -6.14 -8.42
CA THR A 64 -10.91 -7.54 -8.02
C THR A 64 -10.11 -7.76 -6.73
N VAL A 65 -8.96 -7.10 -6.61
CA VAL A 65 -8.10 -7.19 -5.43
C VAL A 65 -8.73 -6.47 -4.23
N ILE A 66 -9.25 -5.25 -4.41
CA ILE A 66 -9.93 -4.49 -3.36
C ILE A 66 -11.10 -5.30 -2.78
N GLU A 67 -11.98 -5.81 -3.64
CA GLU A 67 -13.16 -6.56 -3.19
C GLU A 67 -12.78 -7.89 -2.51
N THR A 68 -11.70 -8.53 -2.96
CA THR A 68 -11.17 -9.73 -2.31
C THR A 68 -10.69 -9.42 -0.90
N ILE A 69 -9.95 -8.33 -0.72
CA ILE A 69 -9.45 -7.90 0.61
C ILE A 69 -10.61 -7.52 1.51
N ARG A 70 -11.55 -6.67 1.03
CA ARG A 70 -12.74 -6.25 1.80
C ARG A 70 -13.55 -7.45 2.27
N ARG A 71 -13.81 -8.41 1.37
CA ARG A 71 -14.53 -9.65 1.72
C ARG A 71 -13.80 -10.46 2.78
N LYS A 72 -12.47 -10.58 2.68
CA LYS A 72 -11.66 -11.29 3.68
C LYS A 72 -11.64 -10.56 5.03
N CYS A 73 -11.57 -9.23 5.06
CA CYS A 73 -11.69 -8.47 6.29
C CYS A 73 -13.04 -8.73 6.97
N SER A 74 -14.14 -8.56 6.23
CA SER A 74 -15.49 -8.75 6.77
C SER A 74 -15.79 -10.20 7.18
N SER A 75 -15.28 -11.22 6.47
CA SER A 75 -15.60 -12.62 6.75
C SER A 75 -14.80 -13.24 7.90
N ASN A 76 -13.62 -12.72 8.21
CA ASN A 76 -12.71 -13.32 9.19
C ASN A 76 -12.74 -12.63 10.56
N PHE A 77 -13.36 -11.45 10.67
CA PHE A 77 -13.37 -10.67 11.90
C PHE A 77 -14.79 -10.28 12.29
N SER A 78 -15.20 -10.69 13.49
CA SER A 78 -16.42 -10.19 14.13
C SER A 78 -16.07 -8.94 14.93
N PRO A 79 -16.69 -7.79 14.65
CA PRO A 79 -16.42 -6.55 15.39
C PRO A 79 -16.88 -6.63 16.84
N GLU A 80 -16.21 -5.89 17.72
CA GLU A 80 -16.73 -5.62 19.06
C GLU A 80 -17.77 -4.49 19.00
N LYS A 81 -18.21 -4.00 20.18
CA LYS A 81 -19.30 -3.00 20.28
C LYS A 81 -18.93 -1.63 19.71
N SER A 82 -17.65 -1.29 19.66
CA SER A 82 -17.18 0.05 19.37
C SER A 82 -16.45 0.09 18.05
N LEU A 83 -17.00 0.85 17.11
CA LEU A 83 -16.48 1.01 15.76
C LEU A 83 -16.05 2.46 15.52
N VAL A 84 -15.01 2.62 14.70
CA VAL A 84 -14.49 3.93 14.30
C VAL A 84 -14.37 3.98 12.78
N ILE A 85 -14.77 5.11 12.20
CA ILE A 85 -14.55 5.44 10.80
C ILE A 85 -13.62 6.64 10.76
N ASP A 86 -12.53 6.55 10.02
CA ASP A 86 -11.60 7.66 9.81
C ASP A 86 -11.05 7.70 8.38
N GLU A 87 -10.51 8.85 8.01
CA GLU A 87 -9.88 9.12 6.72
C GLU A 87 -8.38 8.76 6.75
N SER A 88 -8.01 7.80 5.90
CA SER A 88 -6.63 7.49 5.57
C SER A 88 -6.21 8.13 4.25
N LEU A 89 -4.92 8.42 4.11
CA LEU A 89 -4.36 9.01 2.90
C LEU A 89 -3.10 8.25 2.49
N ILE A 90 -3.24 7.43 1.45
CA ILE A 90 -2.13 6.68 0.87
C ILE A 90 -1.33 7.62 -0.02
N LEU A 91 -0.05 7.79 0.30
CA LEU A 91 0.82 8.67 -0.48
C LEU A 91 0.95 8.23 -1.93
N TRP A 92 0.64 9.15 -2.84
CA TRP A 92 0.86 8.93 -4.26
C TRP A 92 1.34 10.21 -4.94
N LYS A 93 2.54 10.15 -5.53
CA LYS A 93 3.14 11.27 -6.27
C LYS A 93 2.92 11.19 -7.79
N GLY A 94 2.42 10.05 -8.30
CA GLY A 94 2.19 9.85 -9.72
C GLY A 94 0.97 10.60 -10.26
N ARG A 95 0.74 10.42 -11.58
CA ARG A 95 -0.51 10.83 -12.25
C ARG A 95 -1.58 9.78 -11.97
N LEU A 96 -2.71 10.21 -11.44
CA LEU A 96 -3.84 9.37 -11.11
C LEU A 96 -5.07 10.27 -11.00
N GLU A 97 -6.18 9.85 -11.63
CA GLU A 97 -7.37 10.69 -11.78
C GLU A 97 -8.11 10.96 -10.48
N PHE A 98 -8.06 10.04 -9.52
CA PHE A 98 -8.75 10.13 -8.22
C PHE A 98 -7.78 10.50 -7.08
N LYS A 99 -6.60 11.04 -7.41
CA LYS A 99 -5.70 11.62 -6.41
C LYS A 99 -6.33 12.87 -5.82
N GLN A 100 -6.35 12.96 -4.50
CA GLN A 100 -6.94 14.07 -3.76
C GLN A 100 -5.85 14.91 -3.06
N TYR A 101 -6.18 16.19 -2.85
CA TYR A 101 -5.40 17.12 -2.04
C TYR A 101 -6.11 17.39 -0.72
N ILE A 102 -5.47 17.09 0.41
CA ILE A 102 -6.00 17.30 1.76
C ILE A 102 -5.04 18.27 2.50
N PRO A 103 -5.37 19.57 2.59
CA PRO A 103 -4.49 20.59 3.16
C PRO A 103 -4.09 20.33 4.63
N SER A 104 -4.99 19.73 5.40
CA SER A 104 -4.84 19.47 6.83
C SER A 104 -3.83 18.35 7.15
N LYS A 105 -3.50 17.48 6.19
CA LYS A 105 -2.55 16.37 6.40
C LYS A 105 -1.13 16.83 6.06
N ARG A 106 -0.12 16.41 6.85
CA ARG A 106 1.32 16.70 6.58
C ARG A 106 1.74 16.29 5.16
N LYS A 107 1.21 15.15 4.72
CA LYS A 107 1.35 14.60 3.38
C LYS A 107 0.07 14.95 2.63
N ARG A 108 0.09 16.00 1.80
CA ARG A 108 -1.17 16.59 1.30
C ARG A 108 -1.75 15.93 0.05
N PHE A 109 -0.97 15.17 -0.72
CA PHE A 109 -1.43 14.55 -1.97
C PHE A 109 -1.39 13.02 -1.86
N GLY A 110 -2.49 12.38 -2.22
CA GLY A 110 -2.59 10.92 -2.15
C GLY A 110 -3.93 10.37 -2.61
N ILE A 111 -4.09 9.07 -2.43
CA ILE A 111 -5.36 8.36 -2.58
C ILE A 111 -6.04 8.40 -1.21
N LYS A 112 -7.16 9.10 -1.11
CA LYS A 112 -7.96 9.12 0.12
C LYS A 112 -8.71 7.81 0.22
N SER A 113 -8.86 7.30 1.43
CA SER A 113 -9.79 6.21 1.72
C SER A 113 -10.47 6.46 3.06
N PHE A 114 -11.70 5.99 3.19
CA PHE A 114 -12.39 5.86 4.47
C PHE A 114 -12.19 4.43 4.96
N VAL A 115 -11.79 4.26 6.21
CA VAL A 115 -11.50 2.96 6.79
C VAL A 115 -12.40 2.76 8.01
N LEU A 116 -13.13 1.65 8.02
CA LEU A 116 -13.91 1.19 9.17
C LEU A 116 -13.05 0.22 9.96
N CYS A 117 -12.82 0.54 11.23
CA CYS A 117 -12.05 -0.28 12.14
C CYS A 117 -12.82 -0.59 13.42
N ASP A 118 -12.50 -1.73 14.02
CA ASP A 118 -12.80 -2.01 15.42
C ASP A 118 -11.93 -1.12 16.31
N SER A 119 -12.53 -0.39 17.26
CA SER A 119 -11.81 0.64 18.01
C SER A 119 -10.83 0.07 19.02
N ASN A 120 -11.09 -1.14 19.53
CA ASN A 120 -10.33 -1.74 20.61
C ASN A 120 -9.10 -2.49 20.06
N SER A 121 -9.30 -3.27 19.00
CA SER A 121 -8.25 -4.06 18.35
C SER A 121 -7.50 -3.32 17.24
N GLY A 122 -8.09 -2.26 16.67
CA GLY A 122 -7.54 -1.55 15.50
C GLY A 122 -7.64 -2.34 14.19
N ILE A 123 -8.38 -3.45 14.16
CA ILE A 123 -8.55 -4.29 12.98
C ILE A 123 -9.45 -3.57 11.96
N VAL A 124 -9.01 -3.59 10.69
CA VAL A 124 -9.80 -3.09 9.55
C VAL A 124 -10.90 -4.09 9.21
N LEU A 125 -12.14 -3.62 9.23
CA LEU A 125 -13.34 -4.40 8.91
C LEU A 125 -13.79 -4.16 7.48
N ASP A 126 -13.75 -2.90 7.05
CA ASP A 126 -14.07 -2.48 5.69
C ASP A 126 -13.34 -1.17 5.32
N PHE A 127 -13.30 -0.87 4.02
CA PHE A 127 -12.77 0.41 3.54
C PHE A 127 -13.38 0.80 2.18
N LEU A 128 -13.40 2.11 1.94
CA LEU A 128 -13.80 2.72 0.68
C LEU A 128 -12.68 3.63 0.18
N VAL A 129 -12.35 3.53 -1.11
CA VAL A 129 -11.33 4.34 -1.79
C VAL A 129 -12.01 5.38 -2.67
#